data_AF-A0A7W1UJ16-F1
#
_entry.id   AF-A0A7W1UJ16-F1
#
_cell.length_a   1.000
_cell.length_b   1.000
_cell.length_c   1.000
_cell.angle_alpha   90.00
_cell.angle_beta   90.00
_cell.angle_gamma   90.00
#
_symmetry.space_group_name_H-M   'P 1'
#
loop_
_entity.id
_entity.type
_entity.pdbx_description
1 polymer ?
#
loop_
_entity_poly.entity_id
_entity_poly.type
_entity_poly.pdbx_seq_one_letter_code
_entity_poly.pdbx_strand_id
1 'polypeptide(L)'
;MNSARPVTILCLSSYFKGTEFLRECKRIGCRVLLLTVEKLRDADWPRDSIDEVFYMPDLFLREDVIHGVSYLARTEDIARI
;
A
#
# COMPACT_ATOMS: atom_id res chain seq x y z
N MET A 1 21.06 -5.64 19.86
CA MET A 1 19.88 -4.84 19.48
C MET A 1 19.34 -5.47 18.20
N ASN A 2 18.21 -6.16 18.26
CA ASN A 2 17.62 -6.78 17.08
C ASN A 2 16.92 -5.67 16.28
N SER A 3 17.67 -4.97 15.42
CA SER A 3 17.13 -3.96 14.51
C SER A 3 16.41 -4.65 13.35
N ALA A 4 15.33 -5.38 13.65
CA ALA A 4 14.47 -5.94 12.62
C ALA A 4 13.81 -4.77 11.88
N ARG A 5 13.96 -4.72 10.56
CA ARG A 5 13.30 -3.70 9.73
C ARG A 5 11.78 -3.80 9.94
N PRO A 6 11.04 -2.67 9.92
CA PRO A 6 9.58 -2.69 9.95
C PRO A 6 9.02 -3.63 8.89
N VAL A 7 7.99 -4.40 9.23
CA VAL A 7 7.27 -5.23 8.26
C VAL A 7 6.58 -4.30 7.27
N THR A 8 6.88 -4.44 5.98
CA THR A 8 6.17 -3.68 4.92
C THR A 8 4.91 -4.42 4.48
N ILE A 9 3.78 -3.73 4.51
CA ILE A 9 2.48 -4.21 4.03
C ILE A 9 2.07 -3.35 2.82
N LEU A 10 1.74 -3.99 1.70
CA LEU A 10 1.17 -3.35 0.53
C LEU A 10 -0.35 -3.54 0.52
N CYS A 11 -1.09 -2.48 0.82
CA CYS A 11 -2.55 -2.47 0.75
C CYS A 11 -3.01 -2.14 -0.67
N LEU A 12 -3.89 -2.97 -1.26
CA LEU A 12 -4.51 -2.68 -2.56
C LEU A 12 -5.97 -2.28 -2.37
N SER A 13 -6.39 -1.17 -2.99
CA SER A 13 -7.81 -0.82 -3.00
C SER A 13 -8.24 -0.03 -4.24
N SER A 14 -9.27 -0.55 -4.92
CA SER A 14 -9.97 0.13 -6.03
C SER A 14 -11.10 1.06 -5.57
N TYR A 15 -11.37 1.11 -4.26
CA TYR A 15 -12.39 1.94 -3.61
C TYR A 15 -11.83 2.60 -2.35
N PHE A 16 -12.45 3.68 -1.89
CA PHE A 16 -12.09 4.27 -0.61
C PHE A 16 -12.63 3.40 0.54
N LYS A 17 -11.75 2.61 1.17
CA LYS A 17 -12.07 1.72 2.30
C LYS A 17 -10.81 1.31 3.06
N GLY A 18 -11.00 0.81 4.29
CA GLY A 18 -9.91 0.22 5.08
C GLY A 18 -9.08 1.22 5.88
N THR A 19 -9.60 2.42 6.15
CA THR A 19 -8.90 3.47 6.91
C THR A 19 -8.42 2.99 8.28
N GLU A 20 -9.26 2.27 9.03
CA GLU A 20 -8.90 1.73 10.34
C GLU A 20 -7.81 0.66 10.23
N PHE A 21 -7.84 -0.17 9.19
CA PHE A 21 -6.77 -1.14 8.95
C PHE A 21 -5.43 -0.44 8.70
N LEU A 22 -5.40 0.60 7.87
CA LEU A 22 -4.18 1.37 7.59
C LEU A 22 -3.61 2.02 8.87
N ARG A 23 -4.48 2.63 9.68
CA ARG A 23 -4.12 3.23 10.98
C ARG A 23 -3.54 2.19 11.94
N GLU A 24 -4.20 1.04 12.05
CA GLU A 24 -3.76 -0.03 12.94
C GLU A 24 -2.44 -0.65 12.48
N CYS A 25 -2.24 -0.87 11.17
CA CYS A 25 -0.95 -1.29 10.63
C CYS A 25 0.17 -0.31 11.00
N LYS A 26 -0.07 1.00 10.87
CA LYS A 26 0.91 2.00 11.27
C LYS A 26 1.16 1.96 12.79
N ARG A 27 0.11 1.85 13.59
CA ARG A 27 0.16 1.81 15.06
C ARG A 27 1.00 0.65 15.60
N ILE A 28 0.93 -0.52 14.94
CA ILE A 28 1.74 -1.70 15.32
C ILE A 28 3.17 -1.67 14.75
N GLY A 29 3.55 -0.59 14.06
CA GLY A 29 4.92 -0.38 13.58
C GLY A 29 5.20 -0.96 12.19
N CYS A 30 4.17 -1.27 11.39
CA CYS A 30 4.38 -1.63 9.98
C CYS A 30 4.72 -0.39 9.15
N ARG A 31 5.48 -0.61 8.07
CA ARG A 31 5.54 0.33 6.95
C ARG A 31 4.35 0.06 6.03
N VAL A 32 3.56 1.07 5.74
CA VAL A 32 2.29 0.95 5.03
C VAL A 32 2.41 1.56 3.65
N LEU A 33 2.30 0.74 2.61
CA LEU A 33 2.21 1.16 1.22
C LEU A 33 0.78 1.01 0.74
N LEU A 34 0.28 1.97 -0.03
CA LEU A 34 -1.05 1.92 -0.63
C LEU A 34 -0.93 1.93 -2.15
N LEU A 35 -1.41 0.89 -2.82
CA LEU A 35 -1.66 0.89 -4.25
C LEU A 35 -3.15 1.11 -4.50
N THR A 36 -3.50 2.22 -5.14
CA THR A 36 -4.89 2.57 -5.45
C THR A 36 -5.05 3.07 -6.87
N VAL A 37 -6.28 3.32 -7.29
CA VAL A 37 -6.60 3.87 -8.61
C VAL A 37 -6.43 5.39 -8.61
N GLU A 38 -6.00 5.95 -9.74
CA GLU A 38 -5.72 7.39 -9.86
C GLU A 38 -6.92 8.29 -9.50
N LYS A 39 -8.15 7.86 -9.80
CA LYS A 39 -9.39 8.57 -9.41
C LYS A 39 -9.57 8.74 -7.89
N LEU A 40 -8.83 7.98 -7.06
CA LEU A 40 -8.84 8.08 -5.60
C LEU A 40 -7.63 8.84 -5.06
N ARG A 41 -6.87 9.53 -5.92
CA ARG A 41 -5.72 10.34 -5.53
C ARG A 41 -6.06 11.35 -4.45
N ASP A 42 -7.21 12.01 -4.56
CA ASP A 42 -7.62 13.08 -3.64
C ASP A 42 -8.64 12.62 -2.60
N ALA A 43 -8.88 11.31 -2.47
CA ALA A 43 -9.73 10.80 -1.41
C ALA A 43 -9.07 10.99 -0.02
N ASP A 44 -9.92 11.01 1.02
CA ASP A 44 -9.58 11.27 2.43
C ASP A 44 -8.86 10.09 3.11
N TRP A 45 -7.83 9.54 2.45
CA TRP A 45 -6.96 8.52 3.02
C TRP A 45 -6.25 9.06 4.27
N PRO A 46 -6.02 8.23 5.31
CA PRO A 46 -5.26 8.62 6.49
C PRO A 46 -3.76 8.76 6.14
N ARG A 47 -3.37 9.91 5.57
CA ARG A 47 -2.02 10.17 5.02
C ARG A 47 -0.92 10.07 6.06
N ASP A 48 -1.24 10.35 7.31
CA ASP A 48 -0.36 10.17 8.47
C ASP A 48 -0.04 8.69 8.74
N SER A 49 -0.91 7.78 8.30
CA SER A 49 -0.79 6.33 8.48
C SER A 49 -0.25 5.60 7.25
N ILE A 50 0.07 6.31 6.18
CA ILE A 50 0.56 5.73 4.92
C ILE A 50 1.95 6.31 4.63
N ASP A 51 2.92 5.42 4.44
CA ASP A 51 4.30 5.81 4.13
C ASP A 51 4.47 6.19 2.65
N GLU A 52 3.76 5.51 1.75
CA GLU A 52 3.83 5.81 0.31
C GLU A 52 2.54 5.40 -0.42
N VAL A 53 2.17 6.17 -1.46
CA VAL A 53 0.99 5.88 -2.29
C VAL A 53 1.40 5.72 -3.75
N PHE A 54 1.05 4.58 -4.32
CA PHE A 54 1.19 4.26 -5.74
C PHE A 54 -0.16 4.29 -6.42
N TYR A 55 -0.15 4.71 -7.68
CA TYR A 55 -1.36 4.87 -8.47
C TYR A 55 -1.29 4.00 -9.72
N MET A 56 -2.42 3.37 -10.05
CA MET A 56 -2.65 2.70 -11.32
C MET A 56 -3.93 3.21 -11.97
N PRO A 57 -4.04 3.15 -13.31
CA PRO A 57 -5.27 3.57 -14.00
C PRO A 57 -6.44 2.64 -13.66
N ASP A 58 -6.19 1.33 -13.60
CA ASP A 58 -7.19 0.31 -13.31
C ASP A 58 -6.57 -0.86 -12.52
N LEU A 59 -7.25 -1.32 -11.47
CA LEU A 59 -6.87 -2.48 -10.68
C LEU A 59 -7.67 -3.75 -11.04
N PHE A 60 -8.62 -3.66 -11.98
CA PHE A 60 -9.32 -4.82 -12.53
C PHE A 60 -8.53 -5.52 -13.65
N LEU A 61 -7.53 -4.85 -14.22
CA LEU A 61 -6.60 -5.43 -15.20
C LEU A 61 -5.53 -6.25 -14.47
N ARG A 62 -5.82 -7.54 -14.27
CA ARG A 62 -4.99 -8.43 -13.45
C ARG A 62 -3.52 -8.48 -13.86
N GLU A 63 -3.22 -8.55 -15.16
CA GLU A 63 -1.83 -8.61 -15.65
C GLU A 63 -1.06 -7.34 -15.31
N ASP A 64 -1.68 -6.18 -15.51
CA ASP A 64 -1.10 -4.88 -15.18
C ASP A 64 -0.83 -4.78 -13.68
N VAL A 65 -1.74 -5.26 -12.83
CA VAL A 65 -1.55 -5.28 -11.37
C VAL A 65 -0.38 -6.19 -11.01
N ILE A 66 -0.29 -7.38 -11.59
CA ILE A 66 0.83 -8.30 -11.35
C ILE A 66 2.15 -7.64 -11.77
N HIS A 67 2.21 -7.00 -12.95
CA HIS A 67 3.41 -6.31 -13.41
C HIS A 67 3.78 -5.12 -12.51
N GLY A 68 2.81 -4.30 -12.12
CA GLY A 68 3.01 -3.15 -11.24
C GLY A 68 3.52 -3.57 -9.86
N VAL A 69 2.87 -4.55 -9.22
CA VAL A 69 3.30 -5.09 -7.92
C VAL A 69 4.68 -5.77 -8.03
N SER A 70 4.93 -6.52 -9.12
CA SER A 70 6.23 -7.16 -9.34
C SER A 70 7.35 -6.14 -9.54
N TYR A 71 7.04 -4.99 -10.16
CA TYR A 71 7.98 -3.89 -10.30
C TYR A 71 8.28 -3.25 -8.94
N LEU A 72 7.25 -2.95 -8.14
CA LEU A 72 7.42 -2.41 -6.79
C LEU A 72 8.23 -3.34 -5.88
N ALA A 73 7.99 -4.65 -5.94
CA ALA A 73 8.70 -5.65 -5.16
C ALA A 73 10.21 -5.73 -5.44
N ARG A 74 10.73 -5.03 -6.47
CA ARG A 74 12.18 -4.94 -6.73
C ARG A 74 12.88 -3.94 -5.81
N THR A 75 12.17 -2.92 -5.33
CA THR A 75 12.69 -1.89 -4.42
C THR A 75 12.10 -2.01 -3.02
N GLU A 76 10.86 -2.49 -2.94
CA GLU A 76 10.12 -2.66 -1.70
C GLU A 76 10.20 -4.10 -1.18
N ASP A 77 10.70 -4.28 0.05
CA ASP A 77 10.69 -5.57 0.76
C ASP A 77 9.29 -5.87 1.32
N ILE A 78 8.36 -6.23 0.41
CA ILE A 78 6.94 -6.45 0.73
C ILE A 78 6.78 -7.81 1.39
N ALA A 79 6.42 -7.79 2.68
CA ALA A 79 6.19 -9.02 3.44
C ALA A 79 4.75 -9.52 3.32
N ARG A 80 3.77 -8.62 3.12
CA ARG A 80 2.34 -8.94 3.05
C ARG A 80 1.62 -8.05 2.03
N ILE A 81 0.59 -8.61 1.41
CA ILE A 81 -0.33 -7.96 0.47
C ILE A 81 -1.77 -8.23 0.94
#